data_AF-A0A1R0XP51-F1
#
_entry.id   AF-A0A1R0XP51-F1
#
_cell.length_a   1.000
_cell.length_b   1.000
_cell.length_c   1.000
_cell.angle_alpha   90.00
_cell.angle_beta   90.00
_cell.angle_gamma   90.00
#
_symmetry.space_group_name_H-M   'P 1'
#
loop_
_entity.id
_entity.type
_entity.pdbx_description
1 polymer ?
#
loop_
_entity_poly.entity_id
_entity_poly.type
_entity_poly.pdbx_seq_one_letter_code
_entity_poly.pdbx_strand_id
1 'polypeptide(L)'
;MNAQNSAAFMPDEDLMNTILCDLKRTVREYATAATESACPAVRRVFNDMTMNTLRLQGELYTQMSQLNMYPAPAKALRQDVDKQLQTAQQLQQKAGQFVQQKTGQAGSFAHNANAHLHSNGQHQPSHLM
;
A
#
# COMPACT_ATOMS: atom_id res chain seq x y z
N MET A 1 -24.64 -11.66 51.24
CA MET A 1 -23.87 -10.70 50.41
C MET A 1 -22.93 -11.51 49.55
N ASN A 2 -23.33 -11.79 48.30
CA ASN A 2 -22.49 -12.56 47.39
C ASN A 2 -21.44 -11.64 46.79
N ALA A 3 -20.20 -11.80 47.23
CA ALA A 3 -19.04 -11.20 46.58
C ALA A 3 -18.82 -11.92 45.25
N GLN A 4 -19.43 -11.39 44.19
CA GLN A 4 -19.16 -11.81 42.82
C GLN A 4 -17.80 -11.22 42.44
N ASN A 5 -16.74 -11.92 42.84
CA ASN A 5 -15.38 -11.63 42.46
C ASN A 5 -15.24 -12.06 40.99
N SER A 6 -15.57 -11.15 40.07
CA SER A 6 -15.24 -11.29 38.65
C SER A 6 -13.72 -11.29 38.53
N ALA A 7 -13.11 -12.47 38.68
CA ALA A 7 -11.69 -12.63 38.40
C ALA A 7 -11.44 -12.17 36.96
N ALA A 8 -10.69 -11.07 36.81
CA ALA A 8 -10.32 -10.55 35.50
C ALA A 8 -9.59 -11.66 34.72
N PHE A 9 -10.01 -11.89 33.47
CA PHE A 9 -9.48 -12.95 32.59
C PHE A 9 -7.94 -12.91 32.49
N MET A 10 -7.36 -11.71 32.49
CA MET A 10 -5.93 -11.44 32.60
C MET A 10 -5.69 -9.99 33.08
N PRO A 11 -4.47 -9.65 33.55
CA PRO A 11 -4.10 -8.26 33.85
C PRO A 11 -4.28 -7.32 32.64
N ASP A 12 -4.63 -6.06 32.91
CA ASP A 12 -4.86 -5.06 31.84
C ASP A 12 -3.64 -4.87 30.93
N GLU A 13 -2.44 -4.88 31.49
CA GLU A 13 -1.19 -4.77 30.73
C GLU A 13 -1.02 -5.95 29.75
N ASP A 14 -1.28 -7.18 30.20
CA ASP A 14 -1.17 -8.37 29.35
C ASP A 14 -2.25 -8.35 28.25
N LEU A 15 -3.47 -7.90 28.60
CA LEU A 15 -4.56 -7.76 27.64
C LEU A 15 -4.21 -6.72 26.56
N MET A 16 -3.75 -5.54 26.97
CA MET A 16 -3.34 -4.48 26.06
C MET A 16 -2.17 -4.92 25.17
N ASN A 17 -1.18 -5.63 25.72
CA ASN A 17 -0.08 -6.20 24.94
C ASN A 17 -0.56 -7.26 23.94
N THR A 18 -1.53 -8.10 24.32
CA THR A 18 -2.13 -9.10 23.43
C THR A 18 -2.83 -8.42 22.25
N ILE A 19 -3.65 -7.40 22.52
CA ILE A 19 -4.33 -6.61 21.49
C ILE A 19 -3.29 -5.91 20.60
N LEU A 20 -2.28 -5.27 21.18
CA LEU A 20 -1.22 -4.59 20.44
C LEU A 20 -0.47 -5.55 19.50
N CYS A 21 -0.15 -6.77 19.97
CA CYS A 21 0.50 -7.79 19.15
C CYS A 21 -0.37 -8.22 17.97
N ASP A 22 -1.67 -8.40 18.19
CA ASP A 22 -2.60 -8.78 17.12
C ASP A 22 -2.80 -7.64 16.11
N LEU A 23 -2.90 -6.39 16.56
CA LEU A 23 -2.92 -5.21 15.68
C LEU A 23 -1.64 -5.11 14.83
N LYS A 24 -0.46 -5.37 15.42
CA LYS A 24 0.81 -5.41 14.67
C LYS A 24 0.81 -6.52 13.62
N ARG A 25 0.27 -7.70 13.94
CA ARG A 25 0.18 -8.83 13.01
C ARG A 25 -0.77 -8.52 11.85
N THR A 26 -1.99 -8.10 12.15
CA THR A 26 -3.04 -7.84 11.16
C THR A 26 -2.66 -6.72 10.19
N VAL A 27 -2.01 -5.64 10.66
CA VAL A 27 -1.47 -4.59 9.77
C VAL A 27 -0.51 -5.17 8.72
N ARG A 28 0.40 -6.08 9.12
CA ARG A 28 1.33 -6.71 8.18
C ARG A 28 0.61 -7.59 7.17
N GLU A 29 -0.35 -8.39 7.63
CA GLU A 29 -1.15 -9.26 6.76
C GLU A 29 -1.97 -8.46 5.74
N TYR A 30 -2.62 -7.37 6.17
CA TYR A 30 -3.36 -6.49 5.27
C TYR A 30 -2.44 -5.77 4.29
N ALA A 31 -1.26 -5.33 4.72
CA ALA A 31 -0.29 -4.72 3.82
C ALA A 31 0.19 -5.71 2.74
N THR A 32 0.53 -6.95 3.12
CA THR A 32 0.85 -8.02 2.16
C THR A 32 -0.31 -8.24 1.20
N ALA A 33 -1.53 -8.42 1.72
CA ALA A 33 -2.70 -8.66 0.91
C ALA A 33 -3.03 -7.50 -0.04
N ALA A 34 -2.80 -6.24 0.35
CA ALA A 34 -2.92 -5.08 -0.53
C ALA A 34 -1.93 -5.16 -1.71
N THR A 35 -0.67 -5.54 -1.43
CA THR A 35 0.37 -5.64 -2.46
C THR A 35 0.17 -6.83 -3.40
N GLU A 36 -0.38 -7.94 -2.92
CA GLU A 36 -0.57 -9.17 -3.69
C GLU A 36 -1.96 -9.25 -4.38
N SER A 37 -2.91 -8.40 -4.00
CA SER A 37 -4.24 -8.38 -4.60
C SER A 37 -4.21 -7.95 -6.07
N ALA A 38 -4.63 -8.86 -6.96
CA ALA A 38 -4.80 -8.57 -8.39
C ALA A 38 -6.03 -7.66 -8.67
N CYS A 39 -7.09 -7.76 -7.87
CA CYS A 39 -8.29 -6.95 -8.02
C CYS A 39 -8.13 -5.57 -7.36
N PRO A 40 -8.29 -4.45 -8.11
CA PRO A 40 -8.16 -3.11 -7.54
C PRO A 40 -9.15 -2.80 -6.41
N ALA A 41 -10.37 -3.36 -6.45
CA ALA A 41 -11.35 -3.17 -5.38
C ALA A 41 -10.90 -3.86 -4.08
N VAL A 42 -10.42 -5.09 -4.18
CA VAL A 42 -9.89 -5.85 -3.02
C VAL A 42 -8.66 -5.17 -2.43
N ARG A 43 -7.76 -4.67 -3.30
CA ARG A 43 -6.61 -3.86 -2.86
C ARG A 43 -7.02 -2.63 -2.05
N ARG A 44 -8.05 -1.89 -2.48
CA ARG A 44 -8.56 -0.73 -1.73
C ARG A 44 -9.06 -1.13 -0.35
N VAL A 45 -9.82 -2.23 -0.26
CA VAL A 45 -10.30 -2.74 1.04
C VAL A 45 -9.14 -3.05 1.97
N PHE A 46 -8.08 -3.73 1.50
CA PHE A 46 -6.91 -3.98 2.34
C PHE A 46 -6.16 -2.71 2.74
N ASN A 47 -6.02 -1.73 1.84
CA ASN A 47 -5.44 -0.42 2.20
C ASN A 47 -6.25 0.27 3.31
N ASP A 48 -7.58 0.28 3.20
CA ASP A 48 -8.45 0.90 4.20
C ASP A 48 -8.33 0.19 5.55
N MET A 49 -8.31 -1.15 5.55
CA MET A 49 -8.09 -1.95 6.76
C MET A 49 -6.71 -1.67 7.36
N THR A 50 -5.64 -1.59 6.56
CA THR A 50 -4.30 -1.22 7.03
C THR A 50 -4.31 0.14 7.74
N MET A 51 -4.90 1.17 7.12
CA MET A 51 -4.93 2.52 7.70
C MET A 51 -5.78 2.58 8.97
N ASN A 52 -6.93 1.90 8.99
CA ASN A 52 -7.79 1.84 10.16
C ASN A 52 -7.11 1.14 11.34
N THR A 53 -6.43 0.02 11.09
CA THR A 53 -5.73 -0.72 12.15
C THR A 53 -4.51 0.06 12.68
N LEU A 54 -3.80 0.79 11.81
CA LEU A 54 -2.72 1.70 12.24
C LEU A 54 -3.24 2.82 13.17
N ARG A 55 -4.41 3.39 12.87
CA ARG A 55 -5.04 4.39 13.74
C ARG A 55 -5.36 3.81 15.12
N LEU A 56 -6.00 2.63 15.15
CA LEU A 56 -6.34 1.95 16.41
C LEU A 56 -5.08 1.60 17.22
N GLN A 57 -4.02 1.16 16.55
CA GLN A 57 -2.73 0.91 17.19
C GLN A 57 -2.14 2.18 17.82
N GLY A 58 -2.26 3.34 17.16
CA GLY A 58 -1.81 4.62 17.70
C GLY A 58 -2.60 5.09 18.93
N GLU A 59 -3.91 4.86 18.93
CA GLU A 59 -4.79 5.13 20.08
C GLU A 59 -4.43 4.24 21.28
N LEU A 60 -4.25 2.94 21.03
CA LEU A 60 -3.84 1.99 22.07
C LEU A 60 -2.44 2.33 22.61
N TYR A 61 -1.49 2.65 21.73
CA TYR A 61 -0.14 3.10 22.13
C TYR A 61 -0.20 4.30 23.08
N THR A 62 -1.03 5.30 22.76
CA THR A 62 -1.18 6.50 23.59
C THR A 62 -1.71 6.15 24.97
N GLN A 63 -2.73 5.29 25.05
CA GLN A 63 -3.29 4.83 26.32
C GLN A 63 -2.28 4.01 27.14
N MET A 64 -1.64 3.01 26.53
CA MET A 64 -0.61 2.20 27.21
C MET A 64 0.55 3.07 27.71
N SER A 65 0.94 4.10 26.96
CA SER A 65 2.01 5.03 27.37
C SER A 65 1.60 5.86 28.58
N GLN A 66 0.36 6.38 28.62
CA GLN A 66 -0.15 7.14 29.77
C GLN A 66 -0.21 6.30 31.05
N LEU A 67 -0.47 5.00 30.91
CA LEU A 67 -0.54 4.05 32.02
C LEU A 67 0.83 3.45 32.40
N ASN A 68 1.92 3.84 31.73
CA ASN A 68 3.25 3.23 31.86
C ASN A 68 3.26 1.71 31.57
N MET A 69 2.35 1.23 30.72
CA MET A 69 2.19 -0.19 30.34
C MET A 69 2.78 -0.51 28.96
N TYR A 70 3.42 0.46 28.30
CA TYR A 70 4.03 0.24 26.99
C TYR A 70 5.53 -0.09 27.12
N PRO A 71 5.96 -1.33 26.83
CA PRO A 71 7.37 -1.65 26.75
C PRO A 71 7.95 -1.09 25.45
N ALA A 72 8.58 0.08 25.54
CA ALA A 72 9.23 0.69 24.38
C ALA A 72 10.39 -0.21 23.91
N PRO A 73 10.43 -0.63 22.63
CA PRO A 73 11.56 -1.36 22.11
C PRO A 73 12.82 -0.48 22.16
N ALA A 74 13.98 -1.14 22.16
CA ALA A 74 15.25 -0.43 22.04
C ALA A 74 15.25 0.48 20.81
N LYS A 75 15.85 1.67 20.96
CA LYS A 75 16.02 2.59 19.83
C LYS A 75 16.85 1.90 18.74
N ALA A 76 16.43 2.04 17.49
CA ALA A 76 17.21 1.56 16.36
C ALA A 76 18.57 2.28 16.31
N LEU A 77 19.63 1.54 15.96
CA LEU A 77 20.93 2.15 15.72
C LEU A 77 20.84 3.03 14.48
N ARG A 78 21.47 4.20 14.53
CA ARG A 78 21.47 5.15 13.40
C ARG A 78 21.96 4.50 12.11
N GLN A 79 23.00 3.67 12.23
CA GLN A 79 23.58 2.91 11.11
C GLN A 79 22.56 1.97 10.45
N ASP A 80 21.70 1.31 11.22
CA ASP A 80 20.68 0.41 10.67
C ASP A 80 19.63 1.20 9.88
N VAL A 81 19.22 2.36 10.41
CA VAL A 81 18.31 3.28 9.71
C VAL A 81 18.94 3.78 8.41
N ASP A 82 20.20 4.22 8.45
CA ASP A 82 20.91 4.72 7.27
C ASP A 82 21.07 3.62 6.20
N LYS A 83 21.33 2.37 6.60
CA LYS A 83 21.42 1.22 5.70
C LYS A 83 20.09 0.94 4.99
N GLN A 84 18.97 0.99 5.73
CA GLN A 84 17.65 0.80 5.13
C GLN A 84 17.29 1.94 4.17
N LEU A 85 17.65 3.19 4.52
CA LEU A 85 17.43 4.35 3.66
C LEU A 85 18.21 4.23 2.34
N GLN A 86 19.50 3.89 2.41
CA GLN A 86 20.31 3.66 1.21
C GLN A 86 19.74 2.54 0.33
N THR A 87 19.30 1.44 0.95
CA THR A 87 18.68 0.32 0.25
C THR A 87 17.41 0.75 -0.48
N ALA A 88 16.54 1.52 0.20
CA ALA A 88 15.30 2.03 -0.39
C ALA A 88 15.56 3.00 -1.57
N GLN A 89 16.54 3.90 -1.44
CA GLN A 89 16.92 4.83 -2.50
C GLN A 89 17.44 4.09 -3.74
N GLN A 90 18.32 3.09 -3.55
CA GLN A 90 18.82 2.27 -4.65
C GLN A 90 17.69 1.49 -5.33
N LEU A 91 16.76 0.94 -4.55
CA LEU A 91 15.60 0.23 -5.09
C LEU A 91 14.73 1.16 -5.93
N GLN A 92 14.47 2.38 -5.45
CA GLN A 92 13.69 3.38 -6.17
C GLN A 92 14.33 3.73 -7.53
N GLN A 93 15.65 3.95 -7.56
CA GLN A 93 16.38 4.23 -8.79
C GLN A 93 16.28 3.07 -9.80
N LYS A 94 16.50 1.83 -9.33
CA LYS A 94 16.40 0.63 -10.18
C LYS A 94 14.98 0.42 -10.72
N ALA A 95 13.96 0.61 -9.89
CA ALA A 95 12.57 0.50 -10.30
C ALA A 95 12.22 1.54 -11.38
N GLY A 96 12.67 2.79 -11.23
CA GLY A 96 12.49 3.84 -12.23
C GLY A 96 13.13 3.50 -13.57
N GLN A 97 14.39 3.05 -13.56
CA GLN A 97 15.10 2.62 -14.76
C GLN A 97 14.41 1.44 -15.45
N PHE A 98 13.94 0.45 -14.69
CA PHE A 98 13.20 -0.70 -15.20
C PHE A 98 11.92 -0.28 -15.92
N VAL A 99 11.12 0.60 -15.31
CA VAL A 99 9.89 1.13 -15.92
C VAL A 99 10.22 1.89 -17.21
N GLN A 100 11.22 2.79 -17.18
CA GLN A 100 11.62 3.54 -18.35
C GLN A 100 12.10 2.64 -19.50
N GLN A 101 12.85 1.57 -19.20
CA GLN A 101 13.29 0.60 -20.20
C GLN A 101 12.12 -0.14 -20.85
N LYS A 102 11.10 -0.54 -20.07
CA LYS A 102 9.93 -1.28 -20.57
C LYS A 102 8.94 -0.39 -21.31
N THR A 103 8.64 0.80 -20.79
CA THR A 103 7.71 1.74 -21.42
C THR A 103 8.32 2.44 -22.63
N GLY A 104 9.63 2.72 -22.62
CA GLY A 104 10.35 3.31 -23.75
C GLY A 104 10.38 2.43 -25.01
N GLN A 105 10.32 1.10 -24.87
CA GLN A 105 10.17 0.19 -26.02
C GLN A 105 8.72 0.08 -26.53
N ALA A 106 7.71 0.32 -25.68
CA ALA A 106 6.30 0.27 -26.07
C ALA A 106 5.88 1.47 -26.93
N GLY A 107 6.58 2.61 -26.82
CA GLY A 107 6.32 3.82 -27.61
C GLY A 107 6.67 3.71 -29.10
N SER A 108 7.47 2.73 -29.51
CA SER A 108 7.93 2.60 -30.91
C SER A 108 6.98 1.77 -31.80
N PHE A 109 5.96 1.11 -31.24
CA PHE A 109 5.01 0.29 -32.00
C PHE A 109 3.62 0.94 -32.19
N ALA A 110 3.41 2.15 -31.65
CA ALA A 110 2.12 2.85 -31.71
C ALA A 110 2.08 4.03 -32.71
N HIS A 111 2.89 3.98 -33.77
CA HIS A 111 2.91 5.01 -34.81
C HIS A 111 2.93 4.43 -36.23
N ASN A 112 1.99 3.53 -36.56
CA ASN A 112 1.56 3.38 -37.96
C ASN A 112 0.18 2.71 -38.07
N ALA A 113 -0.88 3.43 -37.73
CA ALA A 113 -2.24 2.98 -38.03
C ALA A 113 -3.21 4.16 -38.20
N ASN A 114 -2.85 5.19 -38.99
CA ASN A 114 -3.87 5.99 -39.68
C ASN A 114 -3.27 6.88 -40.78
N ALA A 115 -3.15 6.36 -42.00
CA ALA A 115 -3.01 7.16 -43.20
C ALA A 115 -3.63 6.41 -44.39
N HIS A 116 -4.95 6.23 -44.35
CA HIS A 116 -5.72 6.01 -45.57
C HIS A 116 -6.88 6.99 -45.58
N LEU A 117 -6.60 8.19 -46.09
CA LEU A 117 -7.63 9.16 -46.41
C LEU A 117 -8.63 8.53 -47.37
N HIS A 118 -9.90 8.71 -47.07
CA HIS A 118 -11.04 8.45 -47.94
C HIS A 118 -10.86 9.16 -49.30
N SER A 119 -10.74 8.41 -50.40
CA SER A 119 -11.00 8.92 -51.75
C SER A 119 -12.49 8.75 -52.05
N ASN A 120 -13.29 9.77 -51.75
CA ASN A 120 -14.71 9.79 -52.10
C ASN A 120 -14.86 10.34 -53.52
N GLY A 121 -15.54 9.58 -54.37
CA GLY A 121 -15.75 9.93 -55.78
C GLY A 121 -16.83 11.00 -55.99
N GLN A 122 -17.01 11.32 -57.28
CA GLN A 122 -18.01 12.20 -57.90
C GLN A 122 -17.57 13.65 -58.12
N HIS A 123 -17.18 13.96 -59.36
CA HIS A 123 -17.66 15.11 -60.15
C HIS A 123 -17.08 15.05 -61.58
N GLN A 124 -17.91 14.71 -62.57
CA GLN A 124 -17.74 15.15 -63.97
C GLN A 124 -19.06 14.96 -64.73
N PRO A 125 -19.67 16.05 -65.23
CA PRO A 125 -20.47 16.01 -66.44
C PRO A 125 -19.73 16.72 -67.56
N SER A 126 -19.43 15.99 -68.63
CA SER A 126 -18.87 16.50 -69.88
C SER A 126 -19.92 17.32 -70.64
N HIS A 127 -19.56 18.55 -70.99
CA HIS A 127 -20.35 19.49 -71.78
C HIS A 127 -19.63 19.74 -73.11
N LEU A 128 -20.36 19.60 -74.23
CA LEU A 128 -20.04 19.99 -75.64
C LEU A 128 -18.77 19.36 -76.25
N MET A 129 -18.74 18.87 -77.50
CA MET A 129 -19.42 19.22 -78.76
C MET A 129 -19.32 18.03 -79.70
#